data_AF-A0A2T1NE13-F1
#
_entry.id   AF-A0A2T1NE13-F1
#
_cell.length_a   1.000
_cell.length_b   1.000
_cell.length_c   1.000
_cell.angle_alpha   90.00
_cell.angle_beta   90.00
_cell.angle_gamma   90.00
#
_symmetry.space_group_name_H-M   'P 1'
#
loop_
_entity.id
_entity.type
_entity.pdbx_description
1 polymer ?
#
loop_
_entity_poly.entity_id
_entity_poly.type
_entity_poly.pdbx_seq_one_letter_code
_entity_poly.pdbx_strand_id
1 'polypeptide(L)'
;MKLSIPTIALLILLTACKNNKQNEVENLPKESIEIVPEIDAESHTAESYILTLQGTWKRTTYPYGTIEVKDTKIKISPGEGAVKPAEFEPFSFFKICPFTNNTSKDLQQNYIILEDKKICSPFVIKADTLFMIYAKNKPGIPYTRITK
;
A
#
# COMPACT_ATOMS: atom_id res chain seq x y z
N MET A 1 -12.52 12.37 66.28
CA MET A 1 -13.56 13.43 66.20
C MET A 1 -14.24 13.31 64.84
N LYS A 2 -15.50 13.70 64.74
CA LYS A 2 -16.57 13.17 63.87
C LYS A 2 -16.34 13.20 62.34
N LEU A 3 -16.89 12.17 61.70
CA LEU A 3 -17.33 12.08 60.30
C LEU A 3 -18.18 13.30 59.88
N SER A 4 -17.97 13.81 58.66
CA SER A 4 -19.06 14.15 57.71
C SER A 4 -18.52 14.35 56.28
N ILE A 5 -18.83 13.40 55.41
CA ILE A 5 -18.94 13.52 53.94
C ILE A 5 -20.43 13.94 53.72
N PRO A 6 -20.89 14.72 52.69
CA PRO A 6 -20.71 14.35 51.29
C PRO A 6 -20.80 15.43 50.18
N THR A 7 -20.68 14.91 48.95
CA THR A 7 -21.32 15.36 47.70
C THR A 7 -20.73 16.58 46.98
N ILE A 8 -19.85 16.31 46.00
CA ILE A 8 -19.79 17.13 44.78
C ILE A 8 -20.16 16.23 43.61
N ALA A 9 -21.23 16.65 42.95
CA ALA A 9 -21.97 15.94 41.94
C ALA A 9 -21.18 15.77 40.63
N LEU A 10 -21.26 14.54 40.13
CA LEU A 10 -20.96 14.11 38.77
C LEU A 10 -21.94 14.79 37.80
N LEU A 11 -21.50 15.79 37.03
CA LEU A 11 -22.30 16.43 35.99
C LEU A 11 -21.89 15.88 34.61
N ILE A 12 -22.47 14.74 34.27
CA ILE A 12 -22.49 14.18 32.91
C ILE A 12 -23.59 14.90 32.14
N LEU A 13 -23.23 15.80 31.23
CA LEU A 13 -24.16 16.37 30.25
C LEU A 13 -24.14 15.53 28.97
N LEU A 14 -24.97 14.50 29.00
CA LEU A 14 -25.47 13.79 27.82
C LEU A 14 -26.51 14.69 27.14
N THR A 15 -26.13 15.44 26.11
CA THR A 15 -27.11 16.01 25.17
C THR A 15 -27.41 14.95 24.11
N ALA A 16 -28.33 14.05 24.45
CA ALA A 16 -29.05 13.23 23.50
C ALA A 16 -30.16 14.09 22.85
N CYS A 17 -29.97 14.52 21.62
CA CYS A 17 -31.08 15.00 20.79
C CYS A 17 -31.77 13.80 20.13
N LYS A 18 -33.03 13.61 20.49
CA LYS A 18 -33.94 12.59 19.97
C LYS A 18 -34.66 13.14 18.73
N ASN A 19 -34.76 12.29 17.71
CA ASN A 19 -35.45 12.44 16.42
C ASN A 19 -36.66 13.37 16.35
N ASN A 20 -36.81 14.05 15.20
CA ASN A 20 -38.11 14.13 14.53
C ASN A 20 -37.95 14.00 13.00
N LYS A 21 -38.76 13.14 12.39
CA LYS A 21 -38.84 12.94 10.94
C LYS A 21 -39.81 13.98 10.36
N GLN A 22 -39.41 14.67 9.29
CA GLN A 22 -40.35 15.06 8.24
C GLN A 22 -39.60 15.23 6.92
N ASN A 23 -40.11 14.57 5.88
CA ASN A 23 -39.69 14.72 4.50
C ASN A 23 -40.02 16.13 4.03
N GLU A 24 -39.06 16.81 3.42
CA GLU A 24 -39.32 17.85 2.42
C GLU A 24 -38.14 17.85 1.45
N VAL A 25 -38.38 17.30 0.26
CA VAL A 25 -37.49 17.46 -0.89
C VAL A 25 -37.94 18.73 -1.58
N GLU A 26 -37.24 19.83 -1.34
CA GLU A 26 -37.27 20.99 -2.22
C GLU A 26 -35.95 21.77 -2.18
N ASN A 27 -35.16 21.56 -3.25
CA ASN A 27 -34.42 22.54 -4.04
C ASN A 27 -33.28 23.42 -3.45
N LEU A 28 -32.10 23.22 -4.08
CA LEU A 28 -30.87 24.05 -4.26
C LEU A 28 -29.82 24.12 -3.12
N PRO A 29 -28.53 24.37 -3.43
CA PRO A 29 -27.83 24.41 -4.73
C PRO A 29 -26.77 23.29 -4.87
N LYS A 30 -26.44 22.97 -6.14
CA LYS A 30 -25.35 22.08 -6.53
C LYS A 30 -24.01 22.76 -6.21
N GLU A 31 -23.60 22.72 -4.96
CA GLU A 31 -22.27 23.18 -4.56
C GLU A 31 -21.25 22.22 -5.17
N SER A 32 -20.45 22.78 -6.05
CA SER A 32 -19.35 22.15 -6.76
C SER A 32 -18.48 21.40 -5.78
N ILE A 33 -18.57 20.07 -5.80
CA ILE A 33 -17.49 19.22 -5.31
C ILE A 33 -16.27 19.64 -6.11
N GLU A 34 -15.37 20.34 -5.44
CA GLU A 34 -14.04 20.62 -5.95
C GLU A 34 -13.44 19.25 -6.30
N ILE A 35 -13.39 18.98 -7.60
CA ILE A 35 -12.76 17.81 -8.16
C ILE A 35 -11.29 17.99 -7.80
N VAL A 36 -10.87 17.40 -6.68
CA VAL A 36 -9.46 17.09 -6.46
C VAL A 36 -9.04 16.38 -7.74
N PRO A 37 -8.03 16.89 -8.47
CA PRO A 37 -7.66 16.33 -9.75
C PRO A 37 -7.49 14.84 -9.54
N GLU A 38 -8.27 14.05 -10.27
CA GLU A 38 -7.98 12.67 -10.56
C GLU A 38 -6.52 12.67 -10.99
N ILE A 39 -5.63 12.28 -10.07
CA ILE A 39 -4.19 12.19 -10.36
C ILE A 39 -4.14 11.17 -11.47
N ASP A 40 -3.90 11.72 -12.65
CA ASP A 40 -3.94 11.09 -13.95
C ASP A 40 -3.72 9.58 -13.88
N ALA A 41 -4.76 8.82 -14.23
CA ALA A 41 -4.66 7.42 -14.65
C ALA A 41 -3.94 7.30 -16.00
N GLU A 42 -2.93 8.15 -16.23
CA GLU A 42 -2.19 8.30 -17.46
C GLU A 42 -1.02 7.33 -17.41
N SER A 43 -1.18 6.23 -18.16
CA SER A 43 -0.12 5.48 -18.81
C SER A 43 1.28 5.57 -18.16
N HIS A 44 1.43 5.10 -16.93
CA HIS A 44 2.76 4.79 -16.43
C HIS A 44 3.39 3.71 -17.34
N THR A 45 4.33 4.15 -18.17
CA THR A 45 5.16 3.28 -19.02
C THR A 45 6.04 2.41 -18.12
N ALA A 46 6.56 1.29 -18.64
CA ALA A 46 7.48 0.43 -17.88
C ALA A 46 8.67 1.22 -17.31
N GLU A 47 9.15 2.23 -18.04
CA GLU A 47 10.24 3.12 -17.61
C GLU A 47 9.88 3.95 -16.37
N SER A 48 8.67 4.50 -16.30
CA SER A 48 8.23 5.30 -15.13
C SER A 48 8.21 4.48 -13.83
N TYR A 49 7.86 3.19 -13.92
CA TYR A 49 7.90 2.29 -12.77
C TYR A 49 9.32 1.90 -12.39
N ILE A 50 10.20 1.66 -13.36
CA ILE A 50 11.62 1.41 -13.10
C ILE A 50 12.25 2.60 -12.37
N LEU A 51 11.96 3.83 -12.82
CA LEU A 51 12.40 5.05 -12.14
C LEU A 51 11.86 5.13 -10.71
N THR A 52 10.57 4.83 -10.52
CA THR A 52 9.93 4.82 -9.21
C THR A 52 10.57 3.78 -8.27
N LEU A 53 10.97 2.62 -8.79
CA LEU A 53 11.52 1.53 -7.98
C LEU A 53 13.00 1.72 -7.60
N GLN A 54 13.75 2.62 -8.26
CA GLN A 54 15.19 2.81 -8.02
C GLN A 54 15.54 2.99 -6.54
N GLY A 55 16.70 2.48 -6.13
CA GLY A 55 17.22 2.62 -4.77
C GLY A 55 16.95 1.40 -3.88
N THR A 56 17.05 1.60 -2.57
CA THR A 56 16.92 0.51 -1.59
C THR A 56 15.64 0.64 -0.78
N TRP A 57 14.90 -0.47 -0.70
CA TRP A 57 13.69 -0.63 0.09
C TRP A 57 13.95 -1.60 1.23
N LYS A 58 13.60 -1.21 2.45
CA LYS A 58 13.74 -2.03 3.65
C LYS A 58 12.39 -2.56 4.09
N ARG A 59 12.29 -3.87 4.30
CA ARG A 59 11.08 -4.49 4.83
C ARG A 59 10.82 -3.98 6.25
N THR A 60 9.58 -3.61 6.55
CA THR A 60 9.21 -3.10 7.88
C THR A 60 8.76 -4.19 8.86
N THR A 61 8.65 -5.43 8.38
CA THR A 61 8.21 -6.59 9.17
C THR A 61 9.25 -7.71 9.15
N TYR A 62 9.31 -8.51 10.21
CA TYR A 62 10.18 -9.68 10.28
C TYR A 62 9.74 -10.80 9.29
N PRO A 63 10.67 -11.57 8.69
CA PRO A 63 12.13 -11.38 8.73
C PRO A 63 12.57 -10.14 7.96
N TYR A 64 13.43 -9.32 8.55
CA TYR A 64 13.85 -8.05 7.96
C TYR A 64 14.73 -8.30 6.73
N GLY A 65 14.22 -7.91 5.57
CA GLY A 65 14.89 -8.03 4.29
C GLY A 65 15.00 -6.72 3.54
N THR A 66 15.64 -6.74 2.38
CA THR A 66 15.79 -5.58 1.51
C THR A 66 15.51 -5.92 0.06
N ILE A 67 15.04 -4.94 -0.69
CA ILE A 67 14.97 -4.98 -2.15
C ILE A 67 15.79 -3.80 -2.65
N GLU A 68 16.78 -4.06 -3.49
CA GLU A 68 17.60 -3.02 -4.11
C GLU A 68 17.41 -3.05 -5.62
N VAL A 69 17.07 -1.91 -6.20
CA VAL A 69 16.87 -1.74 -7.64
C VAL A 69 17.89 -0.73 -8.14
N LYS A 70 18.65 -1.11 -9.15
CA LYS A 70 19.64 -0.27 -9.81
C LYS A 70 19.56 -0.50 -11.31
N ASP A 71 19.23 0.55 -12.05
CA ASP A 71 19.00 0.49 -13.48
C ASP A 71 17.92 -0.58 -13.79
N THR A 72 18.25 -1.60 -14.60
CA THR A 72 17.41 -2.75 -14.94
C THR A 72 17.74 -4.02 -14.15
N LYS A 73 18.40 -3.87 -12.99
CA LYS A 73 18.75 -4.97 -12.11
C LYS A 73 18.07 -4.85 -10.76
N ILE A 74 17.70 -6.00 -10.19
CA ILE A 74 17.11 -6.12 -8.87
C ILE A 74 17.89 -7.12 -8.02
N LYS A 75 18.02 -6.84 -6.74
CA LYS A 75 18.56 -7.75 -5.73
C LYS A 75 17.56 -7.87 -4.59
N ILE A 76 17.03 -9.06 -4.36
CA ILE A 76 16.04 -9.34 -3.31
C ILE A 76 16.72 -10.13 -2.20
N SER A 77 16.90 -9.50 -1.05
CA SER A 77 17.42 -10.13 0.17
C SER A 77 16.24 -10.45 1.10
N PRO A 78 15.82 -11.72 1.25
CA PRO A 78 14.62 -12.06 2.03
C PRO A 78 14.77 -11.82 3.54
N GLY A 79 16.00 -11.67 4.04
CA GLY A 79 16.33 -11.46 5.45
C GLY A 79 17.08 -12.65 6.05
N GLU A 80 16.86 -12.90 7.33
CA GLU A 80 17.50 -13.98 8.09
C GLU A 80 17.26 -15.36 7.46
N GLY A 81 18.26 -16.25 7.59
CA GLY A 81 18.15 -17.65 7.15
C GLY A 81 18.36 -17.88 5.65
N ALA A 82 18.82 -16.88 4.89
CA ALA A 82 19.16 -17.07 3.48
C ALA A 82 20.41 -17.98 3.35
N VAL A 83 20.27 -19.08 2.60
CA VAL A 83 21.34 -20.07 2.37
C VAL A 83 22.47 -19.50 1.48
N LYS A 84 22.13 -18.56 0.60
CA LYS A 84 23.07 -17.90 -0.29
C LYS A 84 22.90 -16.38 -0.23
N PRO A 85 23.98 -15.59 -0.41
CA PRO A 85 23.87 -14.16 -0.60
C PRO A 85 22.96 -13.81 -1.78
N ALA A 86 22.21 -12.71 -1.66
CA ALA A 86 21.42 -12.19 -2.76
C ALA A 86 22.34 -11.46 -3.76
N GLU A 87 22.10 -11.68 -5.05
CA GLU A 87 22.85 -11.06 -6.14
C GLU A 87 21.92 -10.19 -6.99
N PHE A 88 22.51 -9.27 -7.76
CA PHE A 88 21.75 -8.49 -8.72
C PHE A 88 21.46 -9.33 -9.96
N GLU A 89 20.20 -9.38 -10.34
CA GLU A 89 19.70 -10.11 -11.50
C GLU A 89 18.93 -9.16 -12.42
N PRO A 90 18.95 -9.39 -13.74
CA PRO A 90 18.12 -8.63 -14.66
C PRO A 90 16.64 -8.82 -14.33
N PHE A 91 15.85 -7.76 -14.42
CA PHE A 91 14.41 -7.84 -14.29
C PHE A 91 13.71 -6.99 -15.34
N SER A 92 12.47 -7.39 -15.63
CA SER A 92 11.55 -6.64 -16.47
C SER A 92 10.29 -6.28 -15.68
N PHE A 93 9.58 -5.24 -16.11
CA PHE A 93 8.33 -4.79 -15.51
C PHE A 93 7.17 -5.02 -16.47
N PHE A 94 6.08 -5.61 -15.98
CA PHE A 94 4.85 -5.79 -16.76
C PHE A 94 3.60 -5.60 -15.91
N LYS A 95 2.50 -5.15 -16.54
CA LYS A 95 1.17 -5.12 -15.93
C LYS A 95 0.54 -6.52 -15.82
N ILE A 96 1.03 -7.47 -16.60
CA ILE A 96 0.51 -8.83 -16.68
C ILE A 96 1.68 -9.79 -16.57
N CYS A 97 1.53 -10.84 -15.78
CA CYS A 97 2.51 -11.92 -15.74
C CYS A 97 2.39 -12.80 -17.00
N PRO A 98 3.42 -12.89 -17.87
CA PRO A 98 3.38 -13.63 -19.13
C PRO A 98 3.45 -15.15 -18.92
N PHE A 99 3.81 -15.61 -17.72
CA PHE A 99 3.94 -17.03 -17.39
C PHE A 99 2.68 -17.64 -16.78
N THR A 100 1.59 -16.87 -16.70
CA THR A 100 0.30 -17.36 -16.20
C THR A 100 -0.85 -16.86 -17.06
N ASN A 101 -1.82 -17.73 -17.28
CA ASN A 101 -3.07 -17.38 -17.97
C ASN A 101 -4.06 -16.67 -17.03
N ASN A 102 -3.70 -16.51 -15.75
CA ASN A 102 -4.54 -15.86 -14.77
C ASN A 102 -4.38 -14.34 -14.87
N THR A 103 -5.14 -13.73 -15.79
CA THR A 103 -5.45 -12.30 -15.74
C THR A 103 -6.32 -12.05 -14.52
N SER A 104 -5.69 -11.88 -13.36
CA SER A 104 -6.34 -11.30 -12.19
C SER A 104 -6.74 -9.87 -12.53
N LYS A 105 -7.92 -9.71 -13.13
CA LYS A 105 -8.48 -8.40 -13.53
C LYS A 105 -8.69 -7.44 -12.35
N ASP A 106 -8.70 -7.96 -11.12
CA ASP A 106 -9.12 -7.22 -9.92
C ASP A 106 -7.99 -6.59 -9.09
N LEU A 107 -6.74 -6.77 -9.47
CA LEU A 107 -5.64 -6.22 -8.68
C LEU A 107 -4.95 -5.16 -9.53
N GLN A 108 -5.04 -3.90 -9.10
CA GLN A 108 -4.18 -2.79 -9.56
C GLN A 108 -2.72 -3.05 -9.14
N GLN A 109 -2.18 -4.19 -9.57
CA GLN A 109 -0.87 -4.67 -9.23
C GLN A 109 -0.04 -4.77 -10.50
N ASN A 110 1.24 -4.51 -10.33
CA ASN A 110 2.23 -4.70 -11.38
C ASN A 110 3.13 -5.88 -11.02
N TYR A 111 3.94 -6.33 -11.96
CA TYR A 111 4.82 -7.48 -11.79
C TYR A 111 6.27 -7.13 -12.05
N ILE A 112 7.13 -7.50 -11.10
CA ILE A 112 8.56 -7.69 -11.33
C ILE A 112 8.75 -9.07 -11.93
N ILE A 113 9.44 -9.16 -13.06
CA ILE A 113 9.64 -10.38 -13.82
C ILE A 113 11.11 -10.75 -13.84
N LEU A 114 11.43 -11.94 -13.36
CA LEU A 114 12.73 -12.58 -13.55
C LEU A 114 12.57 -13.63 -14.66
N GLU A 115 12.90 -13.24 -15.88
CA GLU A 115 12.58 -14.01 -17.09
C GLU A 115 13.22 -15.40 -17.10
N ASP A 116 14.52 -15.48 -16.80
CA ASP A 116 15.27 -16.76 -16.76
C ASP A 116 14.68 -17.77 -15.77
N LYS A 117 14.08 -17.26 -14.69
CA LYS A 117 13.46 -18.07 -13.63
C LYS A 117 11.97 -18.31 -13.86
N LYS A 118 11.38 -17.64 -14.85
CA LYS A 118 9.93 -17.61 -15.10
C LYS A 118 9.12 -17.21 -13.85
N ILE A 119 9.66 -16.28 -13.05
CA ILE A 119 9.03 -15.80 -11.81
C ILE A 119 8.36 -14.46 -12.06
N CYS A 120 7.12 -14.32 -11.59
CA CYS A 120 6.40 -13.05 -11.50
C CYS A 120 6.15 -12.72 -10.04
N SER A 121 6.69 -11.59 -9.57
CA SER A 121 6.47 -11.09 -8.21
C SER A 121 5.51 -9.90 -8.27
N PRO A 122 4.23 -10.06 -7.87
CA PRO A 122 3.27 -8.97 -7.88
C PRO A 122 3.61 -7.95 -6.81
N PHE A 123 3.42 -6.68 -7.13
CA PHE A 123 3.64 -5.58 -6.22
C PHE A 123 2.69 -4.41 -6.47
N VAL A 124 2.57 -3.56 -5.44
CA VAL A 124 1.86 -2.28 -5.49
C VAL A 124 2.71 -1.24 -4.79
N ILE A 125 2.73 -0.01 -5.29
CA ILE A 125 3.32 1.14 -4.59
C ILE A 125 2.17 2.03 -4.14
N LYS A 126 2.13 2.38 -2.85
CA LYS A 126 1.19 3.36 -2.30
C LYS A 126 1.97 4.38 -1.48
N ALA A 127 1.90 5.64 -1.88
CA ALA A 127 2.78 6.69 -1.36
C ALA A 127 4.25 6.20 -1.37
N ASP A 128 4.94 6.24 -0.23
CA ASP A 128 6.34 5.85 -0.09
C ASP A 128 6.56 4.39 0.33
N THR A 129 5.55 3.54 0.19
CA THR A 129 5.61 2.12 0.58
C THR A 129 5.43 1.19 -0.62
N LEU A 130 6.40 0.29 -0.79
CA LEU A 130 6.34 -0.84 -1.72
C LEU A 130 5.73 -2.04 -1.01
N PHE A 131 4.67 -2.61 -1.57
CA PHE A 131 4.01 -3.82 -1.07
C PHE A 131 4.28 -4.98 -2.01
N MET A 132 5.00 -6.00 -1.54
CA MET A 132 5.24 -7.24 -2.28
C MET A 132 4.19 -8.30 -1.93
N ILE A 133 3.54 -8.89 -2.92
CA ILE A 133 2.45 -9.84 -2.71
C ILE A 133 2.97 -11.25 -3.00
N TYR A 134 3.19 -12.05 -1.94
CA TYR A 134 3.74 -13.41 -2.10
C TYR A 134 2.69 -14.51 -2.13
N ALA A 135 1.47 -14.24 -1.66
CA ALA A 135 0.41 -15.23 -1.57
C ALA A 135 -0.95 -14.62 -1.92
N LYS A 136 -1.77 -15.37 -2.64
CA LYS A 136 -3.13 -14.98 -3.00
C LYS A 136 -3.95 -14.72 -1.72
N ASN A 137 -4.72 -13.63 -1.71
CA ASN A 137 -5.57 -13.21 -0.60
C ASN A 137 -4.81 -12.93 0.72
N LYS A 138 -3.50 -12.72 0.68
CA LYS A 138 -2.72 -12.24 1.82
C LYS A 138 -2.38 -10.76 1.62
N PRO A 139 -2.29 -9.98 2.70
CA PRO A 139 -1.81 -8.60 2.60
C PRO A 139 -0.40 -8.59 2.00
N GLY A 140 -0.10 -7.56 1.21
CA GLY A 140 1.25 -7.34 0.71
C GLY A 140 2.21 -7.06 1.87
N ILE A 141 3.43 -7.55 1.74
CA ILE A 141 4.52 -7.33 2.69
C ILE A 141 5.08 -5.93 2.45
N PRO A 142 5.06 -5.03 3.45
CA PRO A 142 5.48 -3.65 3.30
C PRO A 142 7.01 -3.47 3.35
N TYR A 143 7.50 -2.60 2.47
CA TYR A 143 8.87 -2.10 2.42
C TYR A 143 8.86 -0.57 2.30
N THR A 144 9.70 0.11 3.07
CA THR A 144 9.89 1.57 3.01
C THR A 144 11.20 1.91 2.36
N ARG A 145 11.23 2.99 1.57
CA ARG A 145 12.45 3.48 0.94
C ARG A 145 13.46 3.93 2.01
N ILE A 146 14.73 3.54 1.85
CA ILE A 146 15.83 4.11 2.64
C ILE A 146 16.23 5.42 1.96
N THR A 147 15.92 6.55 2.60
CA THR A 147 16.48 7.86 2.21
C THR A 147 17.88 7.99 2.80
N LYS A 148 18.85 8.40 1.99
CA LYS A 148 20.19 8.77 2.46
C LYS A 148 20.21 10.21 2.93
#